data_AF-A0A847NL60-F1
#
_entry.id   AF-A0A847NL60-F1
#
_cell.length_a   1.000
_cell.length_b   1.000
_cell.length_c   1.000
_cell.angle_alpha   90.00
_cell.angle_beta   90.00
_cell.angle_gamma   90.00
#
_symmetry.space_group_name_H-M   'P 1'
#
loop_
_entity.id
_entity.type
_entity.pdbx_description
1 polymer ?
#
loop_
_entity_poly.entity_id
_entity_poly.type
_entity_poly.pdbx_seq_one_letter_code
_entity_poly.pdbx_strand_id
1 'polypeptide(L)'
;SGIEYYISKPIDVIEVQTVVRKVQEKIEINKKLNQIQSLLTNETSESNIEKTTEDSIAGIKRVMQKIGILGEVGTQDIINIAKYLIDNKKTMADFTIKEICSKFTDNPKTMEQRIRRTATIGMINLANLGIEDYMNEIFTEYSNGLYNFEQLKIEMDYIRGRGKKRGSVNIKKFIYGIVYYGKQ
;
A
#
# COMPACT_ATOMS: atom_id res chain seq x y z
N SER A 1 -41.38 0.32 -17.83
CA SER A 1 -42.24 1.33 -18.46
C SER A 1 -41.45 2.60 -18.71
N GLY A 2 -41.50 3.15 -19.93
CA GLY A 2 -40.91 4.46 -20.24
C GLY A 2 -40.41 4.57 -21.68
N ILE A 3 -41.33 4.62 -22.66
CA ILE A 3 -40.96 5.01 -24.02
C ILE A 3 -40.72 6.52 -24.00
N GLU A 4 -39.47 6.96 -24.22
CA GLU A 4 -39.07 8.39 -24.18
C GLU A 4 -39.29 9.07 -25.54
N TYR A 5 -39.21 8.31 -26.64
CA TYR A 5 -39.45 8.77 -28.01
C TYR A 5 -40.34 7.79 -28.77
N TYR A 6 -41.35 8.31 -29.46
CA TYR A 6 -42.26 7.55 -30.31
C TYR A 6 -42.53 8.35 -31.60
N ILE A 7 -42.78 7.65 -32.70
CA ILE A 7 -43.14 8.24 -33.99
C ILE A 7 -44.54 7.74 -34.33
N SER A 8 -45.47 8.66 -34.53
CA SER A 8 -46.87 8.32 -34.78
C SER A 8 -47.10 7.95 -36.25
N LYS A 9 -48.17 7.21 -36.52
CA LYS A 9 -48.62 6.89 -37.89
C LYS A 9 -49.73 7.85 -38.31
N PRO A 10 -49.79 8.29 -39.58
CA PRO A 10 -48.81 8.05 -40.66
C PRO A 10 -47.48 8.78 -40.41
N ILE A 11 -46.37 8.21 -40.91
CA ILE A 11 -45.00 8.69 -40.60
C ILE A 11 -44.81 10.12 -41.13
N ASP A 12 -44.47 11.06 -40.25
CA ASP A 12 -44.06 12.42 -40.60
C ASP A 12 -42.53 12.55 -40.63
N VAL A 13 -41.99 13.03 -41.74
CA VAL A 13 -40.55 13.24 -41.96
C VAL A 13 -39.96 14.25 -40.95
N ILE A 14 -40.73 15.28 -40.56
CA ILE A 14 -40.30 16.31 -39.61
C ILE A 14 -40.21 15.74 -38.19
N GLU A 15 -41.19 14.91 -37.80
CA GLU A 15 -41.19 14.20 -36.51
C GLU A 15 -39.99 13.25 -36.42
N VAL A 16 -39.76 12.47 -37.48
CA VAL A 16 -38.63 11.54 -37.56
C VAL A 16 -37.30 12.30 -37.42
N GLN A 17 -37.09 13.39 -38.17
CA GLN A 17 -35.85 14.17 -38.10
C GLN A 17 -35.63 14.74 -36.69
N THR A 18 -36.69 15.21 -36.04
CA THR A 18 -36.64 15.76 -34.69
C THR A 18 -36.29 14.69 -33.65
N VAL A 19 -36.91 13.50 -33.74
CA VAL A 19 -36.63 12.38 -32.85
C VAL A 19 -35.18 11.90 -33.03
N VAL A 20 -34.71 11.74 -34.26
CA VAL A 20 -33.33 11.31 -34.57
C VAL A 20 -32.32 12.31 -34.00
N ARG A 21 -32.54 13.61 -34.18
CA ARG A 21 -31.65 14.65 -33.62
C ARG A 21 -31.59 14.58 -32.09
N LYS A 22 -32.73 14.45 -31.42
CA LYS A 22 -32.78 14.33 -29.94
C LYS A 22 -32.04 13.09 -29.44
N VAL A 23 -32.15 11.97 -30.15
CA VAL A 23 -31.40 10.75 -29.83
C VAL A 23 -29.90 10.95 -30.01
N GLN A 24 -29.47 11.62 -31.08
CA GLN A 24 -28.05 11.94 -31.31
C GLN A 24 -27.48 12.83 -30.20
N GLU A 25 -28.19 13.90 -29.84
CA GLU A 25 -27.81 14.79 -28.74
C GLU A 25 -27.71 14.03 -27.40
N LYS A 26 -28.67 13.15 -27.10
CA LYS A 26 -28.64 12.29 -25.91
C LYS A 26 -27.41 11.38 -25.90
N ILE A 27 -27.05 10.78 -27.04
CA ILE A 27 -25.85 9.95 -27.18
C ILE A 27 -24.58 10.78 -26.93
N GLU A 28 -24.49 11.99 -27.49
CA GLU A 28 -23.34 12.88 -27.28
C GLU A 28 -23.19 13.33 -25.83
N ILE A 29 -24.30 13.67 -25.17
CA ILE A 29 -24.30 14.03 -23.75
C ILE A 29 -23.81 12.85 -22.90
N ASN A 30 -24.30 11.64 -23.16
CA ASN A 30 -23.83 10.44 -22.45
C ASN A 30 -22.34 10.18 -22.70
N LYS A 31 -21.85 10.38 -23.93
CA LYS A 31 -20.41 10.26 -24.22
C LYS A 31 -19.58 11.28 -23.43
N LYS A 32 -20.01 12.54 -23.36
CA LYS A 32 -19.34 13.59 -22.59
C LYS A 32 -19.39 13.32 -21.08
N LEU A 33 -20.52 12.84 -20.57
CA LEU A 33 -20.65 12.42 -19.16
C LEU A 33 -19.76 11.23 -18.85
N ASN A 34 -19.68 10.23 -19.73
CA ASN A 34 -18.75 9.10 -19.57
C ASN A 34 -17.29 9.56 -19.61
N GLN A 35 -16.96 10.57 -20.44
CA GLN A 35 -15.62 11.17 -20.46
C GLN A 35 -15.31 11.91 -19.16
N ILE A 36 -16.23 12.72 -18.65
CA ILE A 36 -16.09 13.39 -17.34
C ILE A 36 -15.96 12.36 -16.22
N GLN A 37 -16.80 11.33 -16.23
CA GLN A 37 -16.73 10.22 -15.31
C GLN A 37 -15.36 9.56 -15.41
N SER A 38 -14.87 9.26 -16.62
CA SER A 38 -13.54 8.68 -16.83
C SER A 38 -12.38 9.58 -16.40
N LEU A 39 -12.53 10.91 -16.46
CA LEU A 39 -11.52 11.84 -15.93
C LEU A 39 -11.55 11.86 -14.39
N LEU A 40 -12.73 11.69 -13.79
CA LEU A 40 -12.90 11.56 -12.34
C LEU A 40 -12.49 10.16 -11.82
N THR A 41 -12.72 9.10 -12.61
CA THR A 41 -12.32 7.72 -12.36
C THR A 41 -11.00 7.34 -13.02
N ASN A 42 -10.23 8.29 -13.58
CA ASN A 42 -8.85 8.04 -14.00
C ASN A 42 -7.89 7.86 -12.81
N GLU A 43 -8.44 7.81 -11.58
CA GLU A 43 -7.79 7.14 -10.45
C GLU A 43 -7.96 5.61 -10.45
N THR A 44 -8.77 5.01 -11.32
CA THR A 44 -8.95 3.55 -11.34
C THR A 44 -9.46 2.99 -12.68
N SER A 45 -8.55 2.24 -13.34
CA SER A 45 -8.81 1.09 -14.25
C SER A 45 -8.71 1.45 -15.73
N GLU A 46 -7.77 0.93 -16.53
CA GLU A 46 -7.66 -0.49 -16.93
C GLU A 46 -6.22 -0.90 -17.35
N SER A 47 -5.18 -0.32 -16.73
CA SER A 47 -3.78 -0.77 -16.86
C SER A 47 -3.18 -1.22 -15.51
N ASN A 48 -4.06 -1.66 -14.60
CA ASN A 48 -3.85 -1.57 -13.16
C ASN A 48 -3.04 -2.69 -12.51
N ILE A 49 -2.82 -3.85 -13.11
CA ILE A 49 -2.12 -4.95 -12.39
C ILE A 49 -0.61 -4.68 -12.30
N GLU A 50 0.01 -4.19 -13.37
CA GLU A 50 1.44 -3.82 -13.36
C GLU A 50 1.69 -2.46 -12.70
N LYS A 51 0.82 -1.47 -12.91
CA LYS A 51 0.94 -0.16 -12.25
C LYS A 51 0.75 -0.22 -10.73
N THR A 52 -0.24 -0.98 -10.22
CA THR A 52 -0.47 -1.07 -8.75
C THR A 52 0.66 -1.79 -8.02
N THR A 53 1.36 -2.74 -8.67
CA THR A 53 2.49 -3.44 -8.05
C THR A 53 3.75 -2.58 -8.04
N GLU A 54 4.03 -1.83 -9.12
CA GLU A 54 5.11 -0.84 -9.13
C GLU A 54 4.88 0.28 -8.10
N ASP A 55 3.65 0.80 -8.02
CA ASP A 55 3.25 1.81 -7.03
C ASP A 55 3.38 1.29 -5.60
N SER A 56 2.99 0.04 -5.35
CA SER A 56 3.14 -0.60 -4.04
C SER A 56 4.61 -0.78 -3.65
N ILE A 57 5.48 -1.13 -4.59
CA ILE A 57 6.93 -1.24 -4.32
C ILE A 57 7.53 0.13 -4.04
N ALA A 58 7.10 1.17 -4.77
CA ALA A 58 7.50 2.54 -4.50
C ALA A 58 7.04 2.99 -3.10
N GLY A 59 5.82 2.66 -2.70
CA GLY A 59 5.29 2.89 -1.35
C GLY A 59 6.10 2.17 -0.27
N ILE A 60 6.42 0.89 -0.48
CA ILE A 60 7.30 0.13 0.44
C ILE A 60 8.65 0.83 0.59
N LYS A 61 9.31 1.19 -0.53
CA LYS A 61 10.60 1.89 -0.49
C LYS A 61 10.51 3.23 0.23
N ARG A 62 9.41 3.97 0.06
CA ARG A 62 9.14 5.24 0.77
C ARG A 62 9.07 5.04 2.27
N VAL A 63 8.34 4.03 2.75
CA VAL A 63 8.27 3.69 4.17
C VAL A 63 9.65 3.31 4.71
N MET A 64 10.37 2.46 3.98
CA MET A 64 11.73 2.03 4.33
C MET A 64 12.72 3.21 4.38
N GLN A 65 12.55 4.20 3.50
CA GLN A 65 13.34 5.44 3.52
C GLN A 65 13.03 6.28 4.76
N LYS A 66 11.74 6.47 5.08
CA LYS A 66 11.31 7.26 6.26
C LYS A 66 11.85 6.70 7.57
N ILE A 67 11.96 5.36 7.71
CA ILE A 67 12.55 4.72 8.90
C ILE A 67 14.07 4.45 8.78
N GLY A 68 14.69 4.87 7.67
CA GLY A 68 16.14 4.83 7.49
C GLY A 68 16.73 3.43 7.27
N ILE A 69 16.03 2.53 6.60
CA ILE A 69 16.52 1.16 6.33
C ILE A 69 16.76 0.85 4.86
N LEU A 70 16.48 1.76 3.92
CA LEU A 70 16.53 1.48 2.48
C LEU A 70 17.89 0.94 1.99
N GLY A 71 19.00 1.29 2.65
CA GLY A 71 20.36 0.83 2.30
C GLY A 71 20.83 -0.44 3.02
N GLU A 72 20.00 -1.03 3.88
CA GLU A 72 20.39 -2.18 4.70
C GLU A 72 20.37 -3.51 3.95
N VAL A 73 21.19 -4.47 4.40
CA VAL A 73 21.36 -5.78 3.72
C VAL A 73 20.04 -6.56 3.61
N GLY A 74 19.18 -6.49 4.63
CA GLY A 74 17.88 -7.18 4.65
C GLY A 74 16.78 -6.47 3.85
N THR A 75 17.05 -5.34 3.19
CA THR A 75 16.02 -4.55 2.50
C THR A 75 15.40 -5.30 1.34
N GLN A 76 16.22 -5.94 0.51
CA GLN A 76 15.71 -6.72 -0.63
C GLN A 76 14.90 -7.93 -0.16
N ASP A 77 15.30 -8.57 0.95
CA ASP A 77 14.54 -9.67 1.54
C ASP A 77 13.13 -9.22 1.96
N ILE A 78 13.02 -8.04 2.59
CA ILE A 78 11.75 -7.43 3.01
C ILE A 78 10.88 -7.09 1.79
N ILE A 79 11.46 -6.45 0.76
CA ILE A 79 10.74 -6.09 -0.47
C ILE A 79 10.21 -7.34 -1.17
N ASN A 80 11.01 -8.40 -1.29
CA ASN A 80 10.60 -9.64 -1.95
C ASN A 80 9.41 -10.30 -1.23
N ILE A 81 9.46 -10.36 0.11
CA ILE A 81 8.36 -10.90 0.91
C ILE A 81 7.12 -10.02 0.77
N ALA A 82 7.27 -8.71 0.93
CA ALA A 82 6.15 -7.77 0.84
C ALA A 82 5.48 -7.83 -0.54
N LYS A 83 6.27 -7.80 -1.62
CA LYS A 83 5.80 -7.96 -2.99
C LYS A 83 5.02 -9.26 -3.16
N TYR A 84 5.55 -10.39 -2.72
CA TYR A 84 4.86 -11.67 -2.81
C TYR A 84 3.50 -11.67 -2.10
N LEU A 85 3.42 -11.07 -0.90
CA LEU A 85 2.15 -10.97 -0.17
C LEU A 85 1.14 -10.12 -0.92
N ILE A 86 1.58 -9.01 -1.52
CA ILE A 86 0.73 -8.11 -2.31
C ILE A 86 0.22 -8.80 -3.57
N ASP A 87 1.13 -9.35 -4.37
CA ASP A 87 0.83 -9.99 -5.66
C ASP A 87 -0.13 -11.17 -5.50
N ASN A 88 0.00 -11.94 -4.41
CA ASN A 88 -0.83 -13.10 -4.13
C ASN A 88 -2.07 -12.79 -3.27
N LYS A 89 -2.31 -11.51 -2.92
CA LYS A 89 -3.38 -11.08 -2.00
C LYS A 89 -3.39 -11.87 -0.67
N LYS A 90 -2.20 -12.18 -0.16
CA LYS A 90 -1.99 -12.91 1.10
C LYS A 90 -1.56 -11.98 2.21
N THR A 91 -1.63 -12.48 3.43
CA THR A 91 -1.23 -11.76 4.64
C THR A 91 -0.19 -12.56 5.41
N MET A 92 0.50 -11.90 6.35
CA MET A 92 1.41 -12.59 7.28
C MET A 92 0.71 -13.54 8.25
N ALA A 93 -0.62 -13.56 8.29
CA ALA A 93 -1.38 -14.56 9.04
C ALA A 93 -1.34 -15.94 8.37
N ASP A 94 -1.17 -15.98 7.05
CA ASP A 94 -1.17 -17.21 6.24
C ASP A 94 0.14 -18.01 6.35
N PHE A 95 1.18 -17.42 6.95
CA PHE A 95 2.53 -18.00 6.97
C PHE A 95 3.22 -17.83 8.32
N THR A 96 4.06 -18.79 8.67
CA THR A 96 5.18 -18.58 9.60
C THR A 96 6.32 -17.83 8.90
N ILE A 97 7.19 -17.17 9.68
CA ILE A 97 8.37 -16.48 9.12
C ILE A 97 9.28 -17.46 8.36
N LYS A 98 9.42 -18.68 8.89
CA LYS A 98 10.23 -19.71 8.25
C LYS A 98 9.64 -20.11 6.89
N GLU A 99 8.34 -20.38 6.82
CA GLU A 99 7.67 -20.79 5.57
C GLU A 99 7.75 -19.72 4.48
N ILE A 100 7.57 -18.45 4.84
CA ILE A 100 7.66 -17.37 3.84
C ILE A 100 9.10 -17.19 3.36
N CYS A 101 10.09 -17.28 4.24
CA CYS A 101 11.50 -17.18 3.86
C CYS A 101 11.94 -18.37 2.99
N SER A 102 11.45 -19.59 3.25
CA SER A 102 11.73 -20.79 2.44
C SER A 102 11.29 -20.68 0.98
N LYS A 103 10.42 -19.71 0.63
CA LYS A 103 10.05 -19.47 -0.77
C LYS A 103 11.12 -18.76 -1.58
N PHE A 104 12.09 -18.12 -0.93
CA PHE A 104 13.09 -17.26 -1.57
C PHE A 104 14.53 -17.73 -1.36
N THR A 105 14.76 -18.68 -0.46
CA THR A 105 16.11 -19.17 -0.14
C THR A 105 16.11 -20.58 0.44
N ASP A 106 17.19 -21.32 0.18
CA ASP A 106 17.50 -22.60 0.82
C ASP A 106 17.96 -22.45 2.29
N ASN A 107 18.26 -21.21 2.74
CA ASN A 107 18.63 -20.92 4.12
C ASN A 107 17.68 -19.91 4.78
N PRO A 108 16.43 -20.32 5.13
CA PRO A 108 15.39 -19.43 5.64
C PRO A 108 15.78 -18.72 6.94
N LYS A 109 16.55 -19.41 7.79
CA LYS A 109 17.01 -18.87 9.09
C LYS A 109 17.94 -17.67 8.90
N THR A 110 18.80 -17.72 7.89
CA THR A 110 19.74 -16.64 7.61
C THR A 110 19.00 -15.42 7.06
N MET A 111 18.07 -15.62 6.12
CA MET A 111 17.21 -14.55 5.61
C MET A 111 16.36 -13.92 6.73
N GLU A 112 15.73 -14.73 7.58
CA GLU A 112 15.00 -14.24 8.75
C GLU A 112 15.89 -13.33 9.62
N GLN A 113 17.13 -13.73 9.88
CA GLN A 113 18.02 -12.93 10.72
C GLN A 113 18.48 -11.64 10.04
N ARG A 114 18.67 -11.62 8.72
CA ARG A 114 18.92 -10.36 8.00
C ARG A 114 17.74 -9.42 8.12
N ILE A 115 16.52 -9.91 7.90
CA ILE A 115 15.28 -9.14 8.08
C ILE A 115 15.19 -8.60 9.51
N ARG A 116 15.46 -9.45 10.51
CA ARG A 116 15.41 -9.06 11.93
C ARG A 116 16.38 -7.92 12.24
N ARG A 117 17.63 -8.03 11.76
CA ARG A 117 18.66 -7.00 11.96
C ARG A 117 18.24 -5.69 11.30
N THR A 118 17.83 -5.73 10.04
CA THR A 118 17.36 -4.53 9.32
C THR A 118 16.15 -3.88 10.01
N ALA A 119 15.17 -4.67 10.44
CA ALA A 119 14.02 -4.13 11.17
C ALA A 119 14.39 -3.55 12.54
N THR A 120 15.43 -4.10 13.19
CA THR A 120 15.97 -3.55 14.46
C THR A 120 16.67 -2.21 14.23
N ILE A 121 17.40 -2.05 13.12
CA ILE A 121 17.99 -0.75 12.74
C ILE A 121 16.89 0.30 12.58
N GLY A 122 15.79 -0.04 11.89
CA GLY A 122 14.63 0.86 11.79
C GLY A 122 14.01 1.22 13.15
N MET A 123 13.95 0.27 14.09
CA MET A 123 13.46 0.53 15.45
C MET A 123 14.38 1.50 16.19
N ILE A 124 15.71 1.33 16.08
CA ILE A 124 16.70 2.21 16.70
C ILE A 124 16.61 3.62 16.13
N ASN A 125 16.52 3.75 14.80
CA ASN A 125 16.37 5.05 14.13
C ASN A 125 15.09 5.76 14.61
N LEU A 126 13.97 5.02 14.66
CA LEU A 126 12.70 5.54 15.13
C LEU A 126 12.74 5.92 16.62
N ALA A 127 13.41 5.11 17.45
CA ALA A 127 13.60 5.41 18.87
C ALA A 127 14.41 6.69 19.07
N ASN A 128 15.51 6.88 18.33
CA ASN A 128 16.29 8.12 18.36
C ASN A 128 15.43 9.32 17.92
N LEU A 129 14.65 9.17 16.85
CA LEU A 129 13.74 10.22 16.38
C LEU A 129 12.72 10.62 17.44
N GLY A 130 12.05 9.66 18.08
CA GLY A 130 11.10 9.92 19.16
C GLY A 130 11.75 10.37 20.48
N ILE A 131 13.06 10.16 20.65
CA ILE A 131 13.81 10.70 21.79
C ILE A 131 14.01 12.20 21.61
N GLU A 132 14.33 12.63 20.40
CA GLU A 132 14.56 14.02 20.01
C GLU A 132 13.24 14.79 19.89
N ASP A 133 12.28 14.24 19.14
CA ASP A 133 10.96 14.82 18.91
C ASP A 133 9.87 13.75 18.96
N TYR A 134 9.17 13.69 20.09
CA TYR A 134 8.09 12.73 20.31
C TYR A 134 6.82 13.04 19.49
N MET A 135 6.66 14.27 19.00
CA MET A 135 5.53 14.71 18.18
C MET A 135 5.80 14.54 16.67
N ASN A 136 6.98 14.06 16.30
CA ASN A 136 7.33 13.82 14.91
C ASN A 136 6.33 12.88 14.22
N GLU A 137 5.88 13.25 13.02
CA GLU A 137 4.88 12.49 12.25
C GLU A 137 5.36 11.07 11.92
N ILE A 138 6.62 10.90 11.53
CA ILE A 138 7.19 9.58 11.21
C ILE A 138 7.21 8.69 12.46
N PHE A 139 7.59 9.25 13.62
CA PHE A 139 7.58 8.54 14.89
C PHE A 139 6.16 8.12 15.29
N THR A 140 5.23 9.06 15.31
CA THR A 140 3.84 8.81 15.72
C THR A 140 3.15 7.81 14.80
N GLU A 141 3.35 7.91 13.48
CA GLU A 141 2.80 7.00 12.48
C GLU A 141 3.35 5.58 12.63
N TYR A 142 4.69 5.40 12.64
CA TYR A 142 5.29 4.07 12.54
C TYR A 142 5.57 3.38 13.87
N SER A 143 5.54 4.10 14.99
CA SER A 143 5.82 3.52 16.32
C SER A 143 4.87 2.39 16.71
N ASN A 144 3.58 2.55 16.39
CA ASN A 144 2.55 1.53 16.57
C ASN A 144 2.28 0.73 15.30
N GLY A 145 2.48 1.35 14.14
CA GLY A 145 2.21 0.74 12.83
C GLY A 145 3.19 -0.38 12.48
N LEU A 146 4.49 -0.12 12.62
CA LEU A 146 5.55 -1.08 12.27
C LEU A 146 6.05 -1.87 13.49
N TYR A 147 5.98 -1.28 14.69
CA TYR A 147 6.56 -1.83 15.91
C TYR A 147 5.53 -1.96 17.03
N ASN A 148 5.88 -2.69 18.10
CA ASN A 148 5.17 -2.58 19.36
C ASN A 148 5.74 -1.36 20.10
N PHE A 149 4.89 -0.38 20.42
CA PHE A 149 5.30 0.82 21.13
C PHE A 149 6.00 0.52 22.47
N GLU A 150 5.59 -0.53 23.18
CA GLU A 150 6.28 -0.97 24.40
C GLU A 150 7.74 -1.38 24.13
N GLN A 151 7.97 -2.16 23.07
CA GLN A 151 9.32 -2.56 22.68
C GLN A 151 10.16 -1.38 22.18
N LEU A 152 9.52 -0.46 21.45
CA LEU A 152 10.16 0.79 21.03
C LEU A 152 10.53 1.65 22.25
N LYS A 153 9.65 1.73 23.25
CA LYS A 153 9.91 2.46 24.49
C LYS A 153 11.07 1.86 25.29
N ILE A 154 11.15 0.52 25.36
CA ILE A 154 12.29 -0.19 25.96
C ILE A 154 13.58 0.21 25.22
N GLU A 155 13.56 0.26 23.89
CA GLU A 155 14.72 0.69 23.09
C GLU A 155 15.09 2.15 23.37
N MET A 156 14.10 3.05 23.47
CA MET A 156 14.34 4.46 23.82
C MET A 156 14.97 4.60 25.21
N ASP A 157 14.48 3.83 26.19
CA ASP A 157 15.01 3.86 27.55
C ASP A 157 16.40 3.24 27.64
N TYR A 158 16.70 2.23 26.83
CA TYR A 158 18.05 1.70 26.67
C TYR A 158 19.01 2.76 26.11
N ILE A 159 18.64 3.45 25.03
CA ILE A 159 19.47 4.48 24.39
C ILE A 159 19.77 5.63 25.36
N ARG A 160 18.78 6.01 26.20
CA ARG A 160 18.94 7.03 27.25
C ARG A 160 19.67 6.53 28.51
N GLY A 161 20.11 5.27 28.55
CA GLY A 161 20.79 4.69 29.72
C GLY A 161 19.89 4.42 30.94
N ARG A 162 18.56 4.49 30.77
CA ARG A 162 17.57 4.21 31.82
C ARG A 162 17.18 2.73 31.91
N GLY A 163 17.44 1.98 30.84
CA GLY A 163 17.17 0.54 30.75
C GLY A 163 18.43 -0.27 30.44
N LYS A 164 18.46 -1.53 30.91
CA LYS A 164 19.55 -2.49 30.61
C LYS A 164 19.23 -3.42 29.44
N LYS A 165 17.98 -3.46 28.98
CA LYS A 165 17.49 -4.37 27.93
C LYS A 165 17.17 -3.58 26.67
N ARG A 166 17.54 -4.13 25.51
CA ARG A 166 17.13 -3.63 24.19
C ARG A 166 15.71 -4.04 23.87
N GLY A 167 15.03 -3.24 23.05
CA GLY A 167 13.74 -3.59 22.45
C GLY A 167 13.89 -4.75 21.46
N SER A 168 12.83 -5.53 21.31
CA SER A 168 12.79 -6.66 20.39
C SER A 168 11.79 -6.44 19.26
N VAL A 169 12.16 -6.88 18.06
CA VAL A 169 11.31 -6.73 16.87
C VAL A 169 10.47 -7.99 16.65
N ASN A 170 9.16 -7.80 16.51
CA ASN A 170 8.25 -8.80 15.95
C ASN A 170 8.24 -8.68 14.42
N ILE A 171 8.92 -9.61 13.73
CA ILE A 171 9.04 -9.59 12.27
C ILE A 171 7.68 -9.67 11.57
N LYS A 172 6.73 -10.48 12.08
CA LYS A 172 5.41 -10.59 11.45
C LYS A 172 4.68 -9.25 11.45
N LYS A 173 4.66 -8.58 12.60
CA LYS A 173 4.04 -7.24 12.73
C LYS A 173 4.75 -6.24 11.82
N PHE A 174 6.08 -6.25 11.81
CA PHE A 174 6.87 -5.36 10.99
C PHE A 174 6.57 -5.51 9.49
N ILE A 175 6.63 -6.74 8.96
CA ILE A 175 6.31 -7.00 7.54
C ILE A 175 4.86 -6.65 7.22
N TYR A 176 3.92 -6.98 8.10
CA TYR A 176 2.52 -6.59 7.94
C TYR A 176 2.36 -5.08 7.82
N GLY A 177 3.00 -4.32 8.71
CA GLY A 177 3.02 -2.86 8.66
C GLY A 177 3.61 -2.33 7.36
N ILE A 178 4.78 -2.85 6.94
CA ILE A 178 5.41 -2.47 5.66
C ILE A 178 4.46 -2.67 4.47
N VAL A 179 3.75 -3.81 4.42
CA VAL A 179 2.77 -4.08 3.36
C VAL A 179 1.57 -3.13 3.45
N TYR A 180 1.08 -2.83 4.66
CA TYR A 180 -0.06 -1.93 4.86
C TYR A 180 0.26 -0.50 4.41
N TYR A 181 1.35 0.09 4.88
CA TYR A 181 1.76 1.45 4.51
C TYR A 181 2.30 1.53 3.09
N GLY A 182 2.83 0.43 2.54
CA GLY A 182 3.28 0.39 1.15
C GLY A 182 2.15 0.47 0.12
N LYS A 183 0.92 0.16 0.51
CA LYS A 183 -0.28 0.28 -0.33
C LYS A 183 -0.97 1.64 -0.26
N GLN A 184 -0.56 2.50 0.68
CA GLN A 184 -1.06 3.88 0.81
C GLN A 184 -0.27 4.83 -0.07
#